data_AF-A0A2R7RW06-F1
#
_entry.id   AF-A0A2R7RW06-F1
#
_cell.length_a   1.000
_cell.length_b   1.000
_cell.length_c   1.000
_cell.angle_alpha   90.00
_cell.angle_beta   90.00
_cell.angle_gamma   90.00
#
_symmetry.space_group_name_H-M   'P 1'
#
loop_
_entity.id
_entity.type
_entity.pdbx_description
1 polymer ?
#
loop_
_entity_poly.entity_id
_entity_poly.type
_entity_poly.pdbx_seq_one_letter_code
_entity_poly.pdbx_strand_id
1 'polypeptide(L)'
;MNKSQQRGFTLIELVMVIVILGVLAAVALPKFVSVDDDAKQAAVNGVAGALSSASAINYASRKANGTKGVAIADCADVRQAMQGYSATVAGSGLPTGYTITAAAISTTSEVTKSDCSVTGQGKTAPFTATSVQ
;
A
#
# COMPACT_ATOMS: atom_id res chain seq x y z
N MET A 1 62.30 -6.62 -23.50
CA MET A 1 61.30 -7.43 -22.77
C MET A 1 60.74 -6.56 -21.65
N ASN A 2 59.58 -5.95 -21.85
CA ASN A 2 58.97 -5.07 -20.84
C ASN A 2 58.35 -5.92 -19.73
N LYS A 3 58.93 -5.83 -18.53
CA LYS A 3 58.49 -6.59 -17.35
C LYS A 3 57.37 -5.81 -16.68
N SER A 4 56.13 -6.26 -16.89
CA SER A 4 54.95 -5.73 -16.21
C SER A 4 55.13 -5.92 -14.70
N GLN A 5 55.33 -4.84 -13.96
CA GLN A 5 55.40 -4.86 -12.49
C GLN A 5 54.00 -5.19 -11.96
N GLN A 6 53.81 -6.42 -11.48
CA GLN A 6 52.57 -6.84 -10.85
C GLN A 6 52.48 -6.16 -9.47
N ARG A 7 51.76 -5.03 -9.40
CA ARG A 7 51.49 -4.32 -8.16
C ARG A 7 50.43 -5.10 -7.37
N GLY A 8 50.87 -5.81 -6.32
CA GLY A 8 49.96 -6.43 -5.35
C GLY A 8 49.30 -5.37 -4.47
N PHE A 9 48.06 -5.62 -4.07
CA PHE A 9 47.32 -4.82 -3.09
C PHE A 9 48.02 -4.92 -1.72
N THR A 10 48.14 -3.80 -1.00
CA THR A 10 48.70 -3.83 0.35
C THR A 10 47.66 -4.33 1.37
N LEU A 11 48.09 -5.02 2.43
CA LEU A 11 47.18 -5.44 3.50
C LEU A 11 46.49 -4.23 4.16
N ILE A 12 47.18 -3.09 4.24
CA ILE A 12 46.61 -1.87 4.81
C ILE A 12 45.52 -1.26 3.92
N GLU A 13 45.63 -1.33 2.59
CA GLU A 13 44.55 -0.91 1.69
C GLU A 13 43.30 -1.75 1.89
N LEU A 14 43.44 -3.08 2.01
CA LEU A 14 42.30 -3.95 2.26
C LEU A 14 41.63 -3.63 3.60
N VAL A 15 42.41 -3.44 4.66
CA VAL A 15 41.90 -3.11 5.99
C VAL A 15 41.22 -1.73 6.00
N MET A 16 41.80 -0.73 5.34
CA MET A 16 41.21 0.60 5.28
C MET A 16 39.85 0.58 4.55
N VAL A 17 39.71 -0.22 3.49
CA VAL A 17 38.44 -0.34 2.74
C VAL A 17 37.34 -0.93 3.61
N ILE A 18 37.59 -2.03 4.33
CA ILE A 18 36.57 -2.64 5.19
C ILE A 18 36.20 -1.72 6.37
N VAL A 19 37.14 -0.92 6.87
CA VAL A 19 36.87 0.08 7.92
C VAL A 19 35.95 1.17 7.39
N ILE A 20 36.24 1.72 6.20
CA ILE A 20 35.40 2.74 5.57
C ILE A 20 34.00 2.18 5.28
N LEU A 21 33.91 0.98 4.69
CA LEU A 21 32.61 0.32 4.44
C LEU A 21 31.85 0.02 5.74
N GLY A 22 32.56 -0.35 6.82
CA GLY A 22 31.97 -0.56 8.13
C GLY A 22 31.33 0.69 8.72
N VAL A 23 32.02 1.83 8.64
CA VAL A 23 31.49 3.13 9.11
C VAL A 23 30.29 3.56 8.27
N LEU A 24 30.40 3.48 6.93
CA LEU A 24 29.29 3.81 6.02
C LEU A 24 28.07 2.93 6.26
N ALA A 25 28.26 1.62 6.47
CA ALA A 25 27.17 0.69 6.77
C ALA A 25 26.50 1.03 8.11
N ALA A 26 27.28 1.34 9.15
CA ALA A 26 26.75 1.67 10.47
C ALA A 26 25.81 2.90 10.47
N VAL A 27 26.11 3.92 9.65
CA VAL A 27 25.26 5.12 9.52
C VAL A 27 24.11 4.95 8.52
N ALA A 28 24.29 4.16 7.47
CA ALA A 28 23.30 3.98 6.41
C ALA A 28 22.19 2.98 6.78
N LEU A 29 22.52 1.89 7.49
CA LEU A 29 21.58 0.82 7.83
C LEU A 29 20.33 1.31 8.59
N PRO A 30 20.47 2.12 9.68
CA PRO A 30 19.30 2.59 10.42
C PRO A 30 18.34 3.43 9.56
N LYS A 31 18.90 4.27 8.67
CA LYS A 31 18.11 5.11 7.75
C LYS A 31 17.41 4.29 6.67
N PHE A 32 18.06 3.24 6.17
CA PHE A 32 17.45 2.36 5.17
C PHE A 32 16.22 1.64 5.72
N VAL A 33 16.30 1.13 6.96
CA VAL A 33 15.17 0.44 7.63
C VAL A 33 13.99 1.39 7.86
N SER A 34 14.23 2.64 8.28
CA SER A 34 13.13 3.59 8.48
C SER A 34 12.44 3.95 7.15
N VAL A 35 13.19 4.12 6.07
CA VAL A 35 12.62 4.46 4.75
C VAL A 35 11.80 3.30 4.19
N ASP A 36 12.22 2.05 4.41
CA ASP A 36 11.43 0.88 4.01
C ASP A 36 10.08 0.82 4.75
N ASP A 37 10.08 1.10 6.06
CA ASP A 37 8.86 1.14 6.87
C ASP A 37 7.91 2.26 6.43
N ASP A 38 8.45 3.46 6.21
CA ASP A 38 7.71 4.62 5.71
C ASP A 38 7.14 4.37 4.30
N ALA A 39 7.92 3.72 3.43
CA ALA A 39 7.47 3.38 2.08
C ALA A 39 6.30 2.38 2.11
N LYS A 40 6.36 1.37 2.99
CA LYS A 40 5.25 0.42 3.20
C LYS A 40 4.01 1.14 3.72
N GLN A 41 4.16 2.02 4.71
CA GLN A 41 3.03 2.80 5.24
C GLN A 41 2.43 3.72 4.17
N ALA A 42 3.26 4.40 3.38
CA ALA A 42 2.82 5.25 2.29
C ALA A 42 2.06 4.46 1.20
N ALA A 43 2.51 3.25 0.88
CA ALA A 43 1.84 2.37 -0.08
C ALA A 43 0.43 1.98 0.40
N VAL A 44 0.28 1.56 1.66
CA VAL A 44 -1.04 1.23 2.23
C VAL A 44 -1.94 2.47 2.34
N ASN A 45 -1.39 3.61 2.73
CA ASN A 45 -2.12 4.88 2.74
C ASN A 45 -2.60 5.27 1.33
N GLY A 46 -1.81 5.02 0.30
CA GLY A 46 -2.19 5.25 -1.10
C GLY A 46 -3.39 4.40 -1.51
N VAL A 47 -3.39 3.11 -1.15
CA VAL A 47 -4.53 2.20 -1.42
C VAL A 47 -5.77 2.63 -0.63
N ALA A 48 -5.61 2.98 0.66
CA ALA A 48 -6.70 3.49 1.49
C ALA A 48 -7.33 4.78 0.94
N GLY A 49 -6.50 5.71 0.44
CA GLY A 49 -6.97 6.92 -0.21
C GLY A 49 -7.75 6.63 -1.50
N ALA A 50 -7.28 5.66 -2.30
CA ALA A 50 -7.98 5.22 -3.51
C ALA A 50 -9.34 4.58 -3.19
N LEU A 51 -9.41 3.76 -2.14
CA LEU A 51 -10.66 3.15 -1.66
C LEU A 51 -11.67 4.21 -1.17
N SER A 52 -11.21 5.19 -0.39
CA SER A 52 -12.05 6.29 0.10
C SER A 52 -12.59 7.15 -1.06
N SER A 53 -11.75 7.39 -2.07
CA SER A 53 -12.14 8.15 -3.26
C SER A 53 -13.14 7.37 -4.11
N ALA A 54 -12.90 6.08 -4.31
CA ALA A 54 -13.81 5.19 -5.03
C ALA A 54 -15.18 5.09 -4.34
N SER A 55 -15.21 4.97 -3.00
CA SER A 55 -16.45 4.93 -2.22
C SER A 55 -17.25 6.23 -2.36
N ALA A 56 -16.59 7.39 -2.30
CA ALA A 56 -17.24 8.70 -2.45
C ALA A 56 -17.80 8.92 -3.87
N ILE A 57 -17.06 8.55 -4.92
CA ILE A 57 -17.51 8.66 -6.31
C ILE A 57 -18.67 7.70 -6.59
N ASN A 58 -18.59 6.48 -6.05
CA ASN A 58 -19.65 5.48 -6.17
C ASN A 58 -20.94 5.97 -5.50
N TYR A 59 -20.82 6.47 -4.27
CA TYR A 59 -21.93 7.08 -3.53
C TYR A 59 -22.59 8.21 -4.34
N ALA A 60 -21.81 9.15 -4.87
CA ALA A 60 -22.34 10.27 -5.66
C ALA A 60 -23.06 9.79 -6.93
N SER A 61 -22.47 8.81 -7.64
CA SER A 61 -23.06 8.25 -8.87
C SER A 61 -24.39 7.53 -8.58
N ARG A 62 -24.43 6.79 -7.46
CA ARG A 62 -25.57 5.96 -7.09
C ARG A 62 -26.71 6.76 -6.44
N LYS A 63 -26.40 7.86 -5.75
CA LYS A 63 -27.40 8.85 -5.35
C LYS A 63 -28.00 9.60 -6.52
N ALA A 64 -27.25 9.84 -7.60
CA ALA A 64 -27.79 10.42 -8.82
C ALA A 64 -28.68 9.42 -9.59
N ASN A 65 -28.32 8.13 -9.57
CA ASN A 65 -29.13 7.05 -10.14
C ASN A 65 -28.81 5.72 -9.46
N GLY A 66 -29.78 5.10 -8.79
CA GLY A 66 -29.58 3.86 -8.01
C GLY A 66 -29.07 2.65 -8.80
N THR A 67 -29.15 2.69 -10.14
CA THR A 67 -28.58 1.65 -11.03
C THR A 67 -27.16 1.96 -11.51
N LYS A 68 -26.60 3.13 -11.18
CA LYS A 68 -25.21 3.51 -11.49
C LYS A 68 -24.35 3.32 -10.23
N GLY A 69 -23.24 2.58 -10.35
CA GLY A 69 -22.37 2.24 -9.21
C GLY A 69 -22.72 0.89 -8.58
N VAL A 70 -22.28 0.66 -7.35
CA VAL A 70 -22.36 -0.65 -6.66
C VAL A 70 -22.93 -0.47 -5.27
N ALA A 71 -23.76 -1.40 -4.80
CA ALA A 71 -24.26 -1.34 -3.42
C ALA A 71 -23.11 -1.69 -2.47
N ILE A 72 -22.94 -0.88 -1.42
CA ILE A 72 -21.89 -1.09 -0.41
C ILE A 72 -22.60 -1.40 0.91
N ALA A 73 -22.56 -2.66 1.33
CA ALA A 73 -23.13 -3.15 2.59
C ALA A 73 -22.04 -3.59 3.58
N ASP A 74 -20.86 -3.97 3.08
CA ASP A 74 -19.68 -4.28 3.86
C ASP A 74 -18.47 -3.47 3.36
N CYS A 75 -17.52 -3.20 4.25
CA CYS A 75 -16.24 -2.60 3.90
C CYS A 75 -15.56 -3.30 2.70
N ALA A 76 -15.69 -4.62 2.59
CA ALA A 76 -15.12 -5.40 1.51
C ALA A 76 -15.79 -5.13 0.15
N ASP A 77 -17.00 -4.58 0.10
CA ASP A 77 -17.72 -4.25 -1.15
C ASP A 77 -17.12 -3.01 -1.82
N VAL A 78 -16.41 -2.16 -1.07
CA VAL A 78 -15.78 -0.93 -1.61
C VAL A 78 -14.80 -1.25 -2.74
N ARG A 79 -14.16 -2.44 -2.73
CA ARG A 79 -13.30 -2.88 -3.83
C ARG A 79 -14.04 -2.93 -5.17
N GLN A 80 -15.36 -3.16 -5.16
CA GLN A 80 -16.19 -3.21 -6.37
C GLN A 80 -16.38 -1.84 -7.02
N ALA A 81 -16.17 -0.77 -6.25
CA ALA A 81 -16.17 0.60 -6.75
C ALA A 81 -14.84 1.01 -7.40
N MET A 82 -13.78 0.21 -7.28
CA MET A 82 -12.47 0.51 -7.86
C MET A 82 -12.38 0.14 -9.34
N GLN A 83 -11.61 0.92 -10.10
CA GLN A 83 -11.28 0.61 -11.49
C GLN A 83 -10.46 -0.69 -11.55
N GLY A 84 -10.83 -1.62 -12.43
CA GLY A 84 -10.18 -2.92 -12.56
C GLY A 84 -10.74 -4.03 -11.67
N TYR A 85 -11.82 -3.76 -10.92
CA TYR A 85 -12.59 -4.83 -10.28
C TYR A 85 -13.22 -5.77 -11.31
N SER A 86 -13.17 -7.07 -11.03
CA SER A 86 -13.82 -8.14 -11.80
C SER A 86 -14.41 -9.18 -10.86
N ALA A 87 -15.72 -9.40 -10.92
CA ALA A 87 -16.41 -10.38 -10.08
C ALA A 87 -15.90 -11.83 -10.29
N THR A 88 -15.25 -12.12 -11.41
CA THR A 88 -14.68 -13.46 -11.72
C THR A 88 -13.30 -13.69 -11.11
N VAL A 89 -12.64 -12.65 -10.61
CA VAL A 89 -11.29 -12.73 -10.03
C VAL A 89 -11.37 -12.36 -8.56
N ALA A 90 -11.17 -13.34 -7.67
CA ALA A 90 -11.12 -13.12 -6.23
C ALA A 90 -10.02 -12.12 -5.87
N GLY A 91 -10.36 -11.09 -5.09
CA GLY A 91 -9.41 -10.04 -4.68
C GLY A 91 -9.10 -8.98 -5.73
N SER A 92 -9.77 -8.99 -6.89
CA SER A 92 -9.64 -7.91 -7.89
C SER A 92 -10.12 -6.55 -7.35
N GLY A 93 -9.65 -5.47 -7.98
CA GLY A 93 -9.86 -4.11 -7.51
C GLY A 93 -8.82 -3.63 -6.49
N LEU A 94 -7.97 -4.52 -5.98
CA LEU A 94 -6.85 -4.17 -5.09
C LEU A 94 -5.52 -4.67 -5.69
N PRO A 95 -4.38 -4.03 -5.37
CA PRO A 95 -3.07 -4.58 -5.68
C PRO A 95 -2.84 -5.92 -4.95
N THR A 96 -2.00 -6.79 -5.52
CA THR A 96 -1.66 -8.09 -4.93
C THR A 96 -1.11 -7.94 -3.51
N GLY A 97 -1.57 -8.77 -2.58
CA GLY A 97 -1.13 -8.75 -1.18
C GLY A 97 -1.84 -7.73 -0.29
N TYR A 98 -2.87 -7.04 -0.81
CA TYR A 98 -3.75 -6.18 -0.03
C TYR A 98 -5.08 -6.85 0.23
N THR A 99 -5.61 -6.66 1.44
CA THR A 99 -6.90 -7.20 1.87
C THR A 99 -7.65 -6.14 2.65
N ILE A 100 -8.98 -6.12 2.51
CA ILE A 100 -9.85 -5.25 3.31
C ILE A 100 -10.41 -6.09 4.45
N THR A 101 -10.36 -5.56 5.67
CA THR A 101 -11.04 -6.17 6.81
C THR A 101 -12.54 -6.00 6.61
N ALA A 102 -13.25 -7.13 6.49
CA ALA A 102 -14.70 -7.11 6.36
C ALA A 102 -15.33 -6.58 7.65
N ALA A 103 -16.24 -5.63 7.49
CA ALA A 103 -17.02 -5.07 8.59
C ALA A 103 -18.34 -4.55 8.02
N ALA A 104 -19.44 -4.99 8.63
CA ALA A 104 -20.77 -4.61 8.22
C ALA A 104 -20.95 -3.10 8.40
N ILE A 105 -21.47 -2.47 7.35
CA ILE A 105 -21.81 -1.05 7.34
C ILE A 105 -23.32 -0.96 7.48
N SER A 106 -23.82 -0.18 8.43
CA SER A 106 -25.26 0.00 8.61
C SER A 106 -25.89 0.54 7.33
N THR A 107 -26.76 -0.27 6.71
CA THR A 107 -27.49 0.08 5.48
C THR A 107 -28.86 0.67 5.78
N THR A 108 -29.02 1.40 6.89
CA THR A 108 -30.25 2.16 7.13
C THR A 108 -30.44 3.18 6.00
N SER A 109 -31.66 3.68 5.76
CA SER A 109 -31.94 4.61 4.64
C SER A 109 -31.16 5.94 4.68
N GLU A 110 -30.34 6.15 5.71
CA GLU A 110 -29.38 7.24 5.82
C GLU A 110 -27.97 6.84 5.37
N VAL A 111 -27.25 7.85 4.88
CA VAL A 111 -25.85 7.73 4.46
C VAL A 111 -25.00 7.42 5.69
N THR A 112 -24.53 6.18 5.80
CA THR A 112 -23.62 5.80 6.88
C THR A 112 -22.19 5.84 6.35
N LYS A 113 -21.37 6.72 6.93
CA LYS A 113 -19.92 6.63 6.77
C LYS A 113 -19.38 5.66 7.81
N SER A 114 -18.51 4.75 7.40
CA SER A 114 -17.87 3.79 8.29
C SER A 114 -16.37 3.77 8.05
N ASP A 115 -15.62 3.67 9.15
CA ASP A 115 -14.18 3.52 9.12
C ASP A 115 -13.84 2.05 8.88
N CYS A 116 -13.36 1.77 7.68
CA CYS A 116 -12.89 0.47 7.24
C CYS A 116 -11.36 0.45 7.27
N SER A 117 -10.76 -0.74 7.20
CA SER A 117 -9.31 -0.87 7.16
C SER A 117 -8.84 -1.74 6.02
N VAL A 118 -7.73 -1.33 5.40
CA VAL A 118 -7.01 -2.11 4.40
C VAL A 118 -5.64 -2.46 4.97
N THR A 119 -5.25 -3.73 4.81
CA THR A 119 -3.97 -4.26 5.26
C THR A 119 -3.20 -4.77 4.05
N GLY A 120 -1.93 -4.38 3.95
CA GLY A 120 -1.01 -4.84 2.92
C GLY A 120 0.42 -4.54 3.35
N GLN A 121 1.40 -5.27 2.84
CA GLN A 121 2.83 -5.05 3.18
C GLN A 121 3.15 -5.05 4.69
N GLY A 122 2.35 -5.76 5.51
CA GLY A 122 2.49 -5.78 6.97
C GLY A 122 2.04 -4.51 7.69
N LYS A 123 1.38 -3.57 6.99
CA LYS A 123 0.84 -2.31 7.52
C LYS A 123 -0.68 -2.26 7.31
N THR A 124 -1.36 -1.47 8.15
CA THR A 124 -2.80 -1.25 8.06
C THR A 124 -3.07 0.24 7.99
N ALA A 125 -3.98 0.66 7.11
CA ALA A 125 -4.45 2.04 7.04
C ALA A 125 -5.98 2.10 7.03
N PRO A 126 -6.57 3.11 7.71
CA PRO A 126 -8.00 3.33 7.68
C PRO A 126 -8.43 3.99 6.37
N PHE A 127 -9.63 3.68 5.91
CA PHE A 127 -10.29 4.33 4.79
C PHE A 127 -11.77 4.48 5.09
N THR A 128 -12.42 5.50 4.52
CA THR A 128 -13.84 5.73 4.74
C THR A 128 -14.66 5.04 3.65
N ALA A 129 -15.54 4.14 4.06
CA ALA A 129 -16.61 3.62 3.21
C ALA A 129 -17.88 4.45 3.43
N THR A 130 -18.65 4.66 2.37
CA THR A 130 -19.95 5.33 2.45
C THR A 130 -21.01 4.35 1.95
N SER A 131 -21.99 4.03 2.79
CA SER A 131 -23.07 3.13 2.40
C SER A 131 -23.96 3.78 1.34
N VAL A 132 -24.41 2.94 0.43
CA VAL A 132 -25.44 3.29 -0.55
C VAL A 132 -26.20 2.03 -0.94
N GLN A 133 -27.52 2.05 -0.72
CA GLN A 133 -28.44 1.03 -1.22
C GLN A 133 -28.81 1.37 -2.67
#